data_AF-H6T8Z1-F1
#
_entry.id   AF-H6T8Z1-F1
#
_cell.length_a   1.000
_cell.length_b   1.000
_cell.length_c   1.000
_cell.angle_alpha   90.00
_cell.angle_beta   90.00
_cell.angle_gamma   90.00
#
_symmetry.space_group_name_H-M   'P 1'
#
loop_
_entity.id
_entity.type
_entity.pdbx_description
1 polymer ?
#
loop_
_entity_poly.entity_id
_entity_poly.type
_entity_poly.pdbx_seq_one_letter_code
_entity_poly.pdbx_strand_id
1 'polypeptide(L)'
;SYKLASKAISRLQSLPSRNMSLLCDVLVKEVSELTGYDRVMVYKFHEDEHGEVISEYRTPDLEPYLGLHYPATDIPQASRFLFLKNRVRMICDCLAAPVKVIQDKKLAQPLSLGGSILRAPHGCHA
;
A
#
# COMPACT_ATOMS: atom_id res chain seq x y z
N SER A 1 -13.96 -11.95 8.14
CA SER A 1 -13.37 -11.09 7.09
C SER A 1 -14.40 -10.17 6.44
N TYR A 2 -15.33 -10.64 5.59
CA TYR A 2 -16.31 -9.78 4.90
C TYR A 2 -17.18 -8.90 5.82
N LYS A 3 -17.67 -9.43 6.96
CA LYS A 3 -18.51 -8.68 7.90
C LYS A 3 -17.81 -7.43 8.48
N LEU A 4 -16.50 -7.51 8.75
CA LEU A 4 -15.73 -6.39 9.28
C LEU A 4 -15.52 -5.32 8.20
N ALA A 5 -15.13 -5.74 6.99
CA ALA A 5 -15.01 -4.83 5.86
C ALA A 5 -16.34 -4.13 5.51
N SER A 6 -17.45 -4.87 5.57
CA SER A 6 -18.79 -4.29 5.34
C SER A 6 -19.13 -3.21 6.35
N LYS A 7 -18.79 -3.40 7.63
CA LYS A 7 -19.01 -2.39 8.69
C LYS A 7 -18.19 -1.13 8.41
N ALA A 8 -16.90 -1.29 8.07
CA ALA A 8 -16.03 -0.18 7.70
C ALA A 8 -16.58 0.61 6.51
N ILE A 9 -17.01 -0.10 5.45
CA ILE A 9 -17.61 0.52 4.26
C ILE A 9 -18.88 1.31 4.63
N SER A 10 -19.78 0.72 5.42
CA SER A 10 -21.00 1.41 5.85
C SER A 10 -20.69 2.67 6.68
N ARG A 11 -19.67 2.63 7.53
CA ARG A 11 -19.21 3.80 8.29
C ARG A 11 -18.71 4.89 7.34
N LEU A 12 -17.85 4.56 6.39
CA LEU A 12 -17.33 5.51 5.40
C LEU A 12 -18.45 6.13 4.55
N GLN A 13 -19.46 5.34 4.15
CA GLN A 13 -20.62 5.83 3.40
C GLN A 13 -21.53 6.77 4.19
N SER A 14 -21.51 6.68 5.52
CA SER A 14 -22.31 7.54 6.41
C SER A 14 -21.66 8.89 6.71
N LEU A 15 -20.39 9.09 6.32
CA LEU A 15 -19.67 10.33 6.60
C LEU A 15 -20.23 11.50 5.77
N PRO A 16 -20.16 12.74 6.30
CA PRO A 16 -20.55 13.92 5.55
C PRO A 16 -19.78 14.04 4.22
N SER A 17 -20.51 14.26 3.14
CA SER A 17 -19.94 14.50 1.82
C SER A 17 -18.99 15.70 1.81
N ARG A 18 -17.98 15.65 0.93
CA ARG A 18 -17.00 16.74 0.66
C ARG A 18 -15.99 17.04 1.77
N ASN A 19 -15.84 16.17 2.78
CA ASN A 19 -14.74 16.28 3.74
C ASN A 19 -13.70 15.16 3.52
N MET A 20 -12.72 15.42 2.65
CA MET A 20 -11.68 14.44 2.31
C MET A 20 -10.76 14.12 3.50
N SER A 21 -10.41 15.11 4.30
CA SER A 21 -9.56 14.91 5.49
C SER A 21 -10.23 13.96 6.48
N LEU A 22 -11.50 14.20 6.81
CA LEU A 22 -12.27 13.30 7.68
C LEU A 22 -12.39 11.88 7.10
N LEU A 23 -12.59 11.77 5.79
CA LEU A 23 -12.67 10.47 5.12
C LEU A 23 -11.35 9.70 5.28
N CYS A 24 -10.21 10.34 5.02
CA CYS A 24 -8.89 9.74 5.18
C CYS A 24 -8.61 9.35 6.64
N ASP A 25 -8.96 10.21 7.60
CA ASP A 25 -8.73 9.96 9.03
C ASP A 25 -9.55 8.77 9.56
N VAL A 26 -10.77 8.58 9.05
CA VAL A 26 -11.57 7.39 9.37
C VAL A 26 -11.02 6.17 8.66
N LEU A 27 -10.60 6.30 7.39
CA LEU A 27 -10.08 5.20 6.60
C LEU A 27 -8.83 4.56 7.23
N VAL A 28 -7.84 5.36 7.66
CA VAL A 28 -6.62 4.82 8.28
C VAL A 28 -6.92 4.04 9.56
N LYS A 29 -7.90 4.49 10.35
CA LYS A 29 -8.35 3.80 11.57
C LYS A 29 -9.03 2.49 11.26
N GLU A 30 -9.99 2.48 10.33
CA GLU A 30 -10.69 1.26 9.92
C GLU A 30 -9.74 0.22 9.34
N VAL A 31 -8.81 0.64 8.47
CA VAL A 31 -7.81 -0.28 7.90
C VAL A 31 -6.86 -0.79 8.98
N SER A 32 -6.45 0.04 9.94
CA SER A 32 -5.64 -0.42 11.08
C SER A 32 -6.37 -1.44 11.93
N GLU A 33 -7.63 -1.20 12.30
CA GLU A 33 -8.44 -2.15 13.08
C GLU A 33 -8.66 -3.48 12.34
N LEU A 34 -8.77 -3.44 11.00
CA LEU A 34 -8.95 -4.61 10.16
C LEU A 34 -7.70 -5.47 10.01
N THR A 35 -6.52 -4.84 10.00
CA THR A 35 -5.26 -5.47 9.58
C THR A 35 -4.26 -5.67 10.70
N GLY A 36 -4.34 -4.85 11.75
CA GLY A 36 -3.43 -4.89 12.89
C GLY A 36 -2.03 -4.37 12.60
N TYR A 37 -1.79 -3.64 11.51
CA TYR A 37 -0.50 -2.97 11.28
C TYR A 37 -0.28 -1.85 12.29
N ASP A 38 0.95 -1.71 12.78
CA ASP A 38 1.33 -0.65 13.72
C ASP A 38 1.27 0.75 13.11
N ARG A 39 1.30 0.85 11.78
CA ARG A 39 1.14 2.10 11.03
C ARG A 39 0.30 1.87 9.78
N VAL A 40 -0.67 2.75 9.56
CA VAL A 40 -1.49 2.83 8.34
C VAL A 40 -1.58 4.29 7.92
N MET A 41 -1.35 4.58 6.64
CA MET A 41 -1.31 5.94 6.13
C MET A 41 -2.02 6.08 4.78
N VAL A 42 -2.53 7.28 4.51
CA VAL A 42 -2.94 7.70 3.17
C VAL A 42 -1.82 8.51 2.56
N TYR A 43 -1.23 7.97 1.49
CA TYR A 43 -0.19 8.61 0.70
C TYR A 43 -0.81 9.22 -0.57
N LYS A 44 -0.76 10.55 -0.70
CA LYS A 44 -1.31 11.29 -1.84
C LYS A 44 -0.19 11.61 -2.83
N PHE A 45 -0.40 11.33 -4.10
CA PHE A 45 0.44 11.84 -5.18
C PHE A 45 0.02 13.26 -5.57
N HIS A 46 0.98 14.15 -5.76
CA HIS A 46 0.80 15.51 -6.29
C HIS A 46 1.07 15.57 -7.79
N GLU A 47 0.87 16.75 -8.39
CA GLU A 47 0.92 16.95 -9.85
C GLU A 47 2.29 16.68 -10.47
N ASP A 48 3.36 17.02 -9.75
CA ASP A 48 4.77 16.76 -10.08
C ASP A 48 5.23 15.35 -9.65
N GLU A 49 4.28 14.44 -9.41
CA GLU A 49 4.48 13.05 -9.08
C GLU A 49 5.12 12.75 -7.72
N HIS A 50 5.56 13.73 -6.93
CA HIS A 50 5.97 13.48 -5.54
C HIS A 50 4.76 13.07 -4.70
N GLY A 51 4.97 12.60 -3.47
CA GLY A 51 3.82 12.36 -2.60
C GLY A 51 4.00 12.73 -1.16
N GLU A 52 2.86 12.75 -0.47
CA GLU A 52 2.70 13.30 0.87
C GLU A 52 1.85 12.35 1.71
N VAL A 53 2.22 12.19 2.98
CA VAL A 53 1.37 11.50 3.97
C VAL A 53 0.31 12.48 4.47
N ILE A 54 -0.93 12.35 4.00
CA ILE A 54 -2.02 13.30 4.32
C ILE A 54 -2.91 12.86 5.49
N SER A 55 -2.81 11.60 5.91
CA SER A 55 -3.49 11.05 7.09
C SER A 55 -2.76 9.81 7.56
N GLU A 56 -2.77 9.58 8.87
CA GLU A 56 -1.99 8.53 9.50
C GLU A 56 -2.67 8.02 10.77
N TYR A 57 -2.69 6.70 10.92
CA TYR A 57 -2.78 6.01 12.20
C TYR A 57 -1.43 5.37 12.49
N ARG A 58 -0.98 5.47 13.74
CA ARG A 58 0.21 4.77 14.24
C ARG A 58 0.07 4.41 15.70
N THR A 59 0.84 3.43 16.15
CA THR A 59 1.05 3.21 17.59
C THR A 59 1.82 4.38 18.21
N PRO A 60 1.63 4.65 19.53
CA PRO A 60 2.19 5.84 20.18
C PRO A 60 3.72 5.93 20.17
N ASP A 61 4.40 4.79 20.14
CA ASP A 61 5.86 4.61 20.20
C ASP A 61 6.59 4.90 18.88
N LEU A 62 5.87 5.01 17.76
CA LEU A 62 6.47 5.28 16.46
C LEU A 62 6.52 6.78 16.15
N GLU A 63 7.57 7.26 15.49
CA GLU A 63 7.65 8.65 15.01
C GLU A 63 6.57 8.95 13.95
N PRO A 64 5.89 10.10 13.98
CA PRO A 64 4.86 10.44 12.99
C PRO A 64 5.46 10.71 11.61
N TYR A 65 4.79 10.25 10.54
CA TYR A 65 5.14 10.63 9.16
C TYR A 65 4.16 11.62 8.55
N LEU A 66 3.07 11.95 9.26
CA LEU A 66 2.06 12.91 8.81
C LEU A 66 2.69 14.24 8.35
N GLY A 67 2.35 14.67 7.13
CA GLY A 67 2.83 15.90 6.51
C GLY A 67 4.22 15.79 5.85
N LEU A 68 4.89 14.64 5.92
CA LEU A 68 6.16 14.46 5.21
C LEU A 68 5.92 14.25 3.71
N HIS A 69 6.80 14.89 2.91
CA HIS A 69 6.84 14.79 1.46
C HIS A 69 8.03 13.92 1.02
N TYR A 70 7.81 13.10 0.00
CA TYR A 70 8.78 12.15 -0.54
C TYR A 70 8.90 12.32 -2.05
N PRO A 71 10.12 12.21 -2.61
CA PRO A 71 10.36 12.45 -4.02
C PRO A 71 9.65 11.43 -4.91
N ALA A 72 9.32 11.84 -6.14
CA ALA A 72 8.64 10.97 -7.11
C ALA A 72 9.39 9.65 -7.37
N THR A 73 10.72 9.68 -7.24
CA THR A 73 11.63 8.55 -7.48
C THR A 73 11.46 7.39 -6.50
N ASP A 74 10.91 7.62 -5.30
CA ASP A 74 10.72 6.57 -4.29
C ASP A 74 9.70 5.51 -4.74
N ILE A 75 8.73 5.93 -5.57
CA ILE A 75 7.76 5.02 -6.21
C ILE A 75 7.86 5.20 -7.73
N PRO A 76 8.72 4.42 -8.42
CA PRO A 76 8.90 4.53 -9.86
C PRO A 76 7.59 4.35 -10.65
N GLN A 77 7.48 4.98 -11.82
CA GLN A 77 6.29 4.93 -12.66
C GLN A 77 5.82 3.50 -12.98
N ALA A 78 6.75 2.57 -13.19
CA ALA A 78 6.43 1.14 -13.39
C ALA A 78 5.68 0.52 -12.20
N SER A 79 6.06 0.86 -10.96
CA SER A 79 5.38 0.40 -9.74
C SER A 79 3.98 1.01 -9.63
N ARG A 80 3.83 2.31 -9.93
CA ARG A 80 2.52 2.99 -9.94
C ARG A 80 1.56 2.34 -10.94
N PHE A 81 2.04 2.07 -12.15
CA PHE A 81 1.27 1.38 -13.18
C PHE A 81 0.84 -0.03 -12.75
N LEU A 82 1.73 -0.77 -12.07
CA LEU A 82 1.39 -2.08 -11.52
C LEU A 82 0.29 -2.01 -10.46
N PHE A 83 0.22 -0.94 -9.65
CA PHE A 83 -0.86 -0.77 -8.67
C PHE A 83 -2.23 -0.47 -9.29
N LEU A 84 -2.27 0.11 -10.49
CA LEU A 84 -3.53 0.26 -11.24
C LEU A 84 -4.11 -1.11 -11.66
N LYS A 85 -3.25 -2.08 -11.95
CA LYS A 85 -3.64 -3.46 -12.29
C LYS A 85 -3.84 -4.34 -11.05
N ASN A 86 -2.93 -4.25 -10.09
CA ASN A 86 -2.87 -5.06 -8.88
C ASN A 86 -3.05 -4.15 -7.66
N ARG A 87 -4.30 -3.99 -7.23
CA ARG A 87 -4.69 -2.97 -6.24
C ARG A 87 -4.18 -3.23 -4.81
N VAL A 88 -3.71 -4.43 -4.53
CA VAL A 88 -3.22 -4.84 -3.20
C VAL A 88 -1.90 -5.59 -3.38
N ARG A 89 -0.90 -5.23 -2.56
CA ARG A 89 0.40 -5.88 -2.51
C ARG A 89 0.84 -6.02 -1.05
N MET A 90 1.32 -7.20 -0.69
CA MET A 90 1.84 -7.49 0.64
C MET A 90 3.30 -7.94 0.54
N ILE A 91 4.14 -7.45 1.43
CA ILE A 91 5.48 -7.97 1.70
C ILE A 91 5.44 -8.40 3.17
N CYS A 92 5.64 -9.69 3.45
CA CYS A 92 5.57 -10.19 4.83
C CYS A 92 6.83 -9.83 5.63
N ASP A 93 7.99 -9.90 4.98
CA ASP A 93 9.30 -9.63 5.57
C ASP A 93 10.21 -9.13 4.45
N CYS A 94 10.77 -7.92 4.60
CA CYS A 94 11.70 -7.34 3.63
C CYS A 94 13.11 -7.91 3.74
N LEU A 95 13.47 -8.50 4.90
CA LEU A 95 14.78 -9.11 5.15
C LEU A 95 14.82 -10.59 4.74
N ALA A 96 13.67 -11.19 4.47
CA ALA A 96 13.59 -12.58 4.02
C ALA A 96 14.26 -12.77 2.65
N ALA A 97 15.10 -13.81 2.55
CA ALA A 97 15.75 -14.16 1.29
C ALA A 97 14.73 -14.57 0.21
N PRO A 98 14.79 -14.01 -1.00
CA PRO A 98 13.85 -14.34 -2.07
C PRO A 98 14.07 -15.78 -2.57
N VAL A 99 12.97 -16.48 -2.85
CA VAL A 99 12.99 -17.86 -3.36
C VAL A 99 12.95 -17.87 -4.88
N LYS A 100 13.92 -18.57 -5.50
CA LYS A 100 14.02 -18.68 -6.96
C LYS A 100 12.92 -19.59 -7.53
N VAL A 101 12.20 -19.10 -8.54
CA VAL A 101 11.27 -19.90 -9.33
C VAL A 101 12.05 -20.78 -10.31
N ILE A 102 11.77 -22.09 -10.29
CA ILE A 102 12.29 -23.03 -11.29
C ILE A 102 11.32 -23.04 -12.48
N GLN A 103 11.84 -22.78 -13.68
CA GLN A 103 11.05 -22.67 -14.91
C GLN A 103 11.69 -23.50 -16.02
N ASP A 104 10.88 -23.94 -16.99
CA ASP A 104 11.37 -24.70 -18.15
C ASP A 104 12.30 -23.83 -19.00
N LYS A 105 13.43 -24.41 -19.42
CA LYS A 105 14.43 -23.75 -20.29
C LYS A 105 13.88 -23.44 -21.69
N LYS A 106 12.77 -24.08 -22.10
CA LYS A 106 12.10 -23.83 -23.38
C LYS A 106 11.35 -22.51 -23.42
N LEU A 107 11.10 -21.85 -22.28
CA LEU A 107 10.45 -20.56 -22.27
C LEU A 107 11.37 -19.49 -22.88
N ALA A 108 10.85 -18.75 -23.86
CA ALA A 108 11.61 -17.67 -24.53
C ALA A 108 11.96 -16.50 -23.60
N GLN A 109 11.20 -16.35 -22.50
CA GLN A 109 11.41 -15.31 -21.50
C GLN A 109 10.97 -15.82 -20.11
N PRO A 110 11.46 -15.20 -19.02
CA PRO A 110 11.01 -15.55 -17.67
C PRO A 110 9.50 -15.40 -17.50
N LEU A 111 8.91 -16.19 -16.60
CA LEU A 111 7.51 -16.05 -16.21
C LEU A 111 7.25 -14.63 -15.68
N SER A 112 6.17 -14.01 -16.16
CA SER A 112 5.73 -12.73 -15.63
C SER A 112 5.01 -12.93 -14.30
N LEU A 113 5.61 -12.43 -13.22
CA LEU A 113 5.04 -12.49 -11.88
C LEU A 113 4.32 -11.20 -11.48
N GLY A 114 4.08 -10.28 -12.41
CA GLY A 114 3.51 -8.95 -12.14
C GLY A 114 2.21 -8.99 -11.33
N GLY A 115 1.37 -10.01 -11.54
CA GLY A 115 0.11 -10.25 -10.80
C GLY A 115 0.17 -11.33 -9.72
N SER A 116 1.34 -11.90 -9.42
CA SER A 116 1.49 -12.88 -8.34
C SER A 116 1.45 -12.19 -6.98
N ILE A 117 0.62 -12.72 -6.06
CA ILE A 117 0.52 -12.22 -4.68
C ILE A 117 1.80 -12.46 -3.87
N LEU A 118 2.63 -13.44 -4.26
CA LEU A 118 3.90 -13.80 -3.61
C LEU A 118 5.13 -13.20 -4.31
N ARG A 119 4.93 -12.24 -5.23
CA ARG A 119 6.05 -11.61 -5.93
C ARG A 119 6.97 -10.88 -4.94
N ALA A 120 8.23 -11.30 -4.88
CA ALA A 120 9.27 -10.67 -4.07
C ALA A 120 9.43 -9.16 -4.38
N PRO A 121 9.79 -8.33 -3.38
CA PRO A 121 10.20 -6.95 -3.62
C PRO A 121 11.46 -6.86 -4.47
N HIS A 122 11.60 -5.76 -5.21
CA HIS A 122 12.87 -5.41 -5.83
C HIS A 122 13.87 -4.98 -4.74
N GLY A 123 15.15 -5.31 -4.89
CA GLY A 123 16.15 -5.12 -3.83
C GLY A 123 16.38 -3.67 -3.39
N CYS A 124 16.03 -2.67 -4.20
CA CYS A 124 16.11 -1.25 -3.78
C CYS A 124 14.97 -0.82 -2.83
N HIS A 125 13.93 -1.64 -2.69
CA HIS A 125 12.78 -1.39 -1.83
C HIS A 125 12.65 -2.43 -0.70
N ALA A 126 13.49 -3.46 -0.72
CA ALA A 126 13.64 -4.42 0.38
C ALA A 126 14.55 -3.79 1.45
#